data_AF-A0A0F9VKC2-F1
#
_entry.id   AF-A0A0F9VKC2-F1
#
_cell.length_a   1.000
_cell.length_b   1.000
_cell.length_c   1.000
_cell.angle_alpha   90.00
_cell.angle_beta   90.00
_cell.angle_gamma   90.00
#
_symmetry.space_group_name_H-M   'P 1'
#
loop_
_entity.id
_entity.type
_entity.pdbx_description
1 polymer ?
#
loop_
_entity_poly.entity_id
_entity_poly.type
_entity_poly.pdbx_seq_one_letter_code
_entity_poly.pdbx_strand_id
1 'polypeptide(L)'
;MSIHDKLKRVRKPRVHITYDVETEGLAVKKELPFVVGVMGDFSGDNTDALKPLKDRRFIQIDRENFKDVLKQGYGYVRMSTIPLKQVNSPFPFHLIGKKYTVPELNLAPGINPTFFLEKAGKIEYAIINGFLVNLQETNIDVPNSMIFR
;
A
#
# COMPACT_ATOMS: atom_id res chain seq x y z
N MET A 1 -17.12 1.52 28.83
CA MET A 1 -18.37 1.94 29.52
C MET A 1 -19.36 0.79 29.40
N SER A 2 -19.82 0.25 30.52
CA SER A 2 -20.58 -1.00 30.55
C SER A 2 -22.05 -0.78 30.16
N ILE A 3 -22.65 -1.78 29.51
CA ILE A 3 -24.06 -1.78 29.12
C ILE A 3 -24.98 -1.66 30.35
N HIS A 4 -24.51 -2.12 31.51
CA HIS A 4 -25.19 -2.03 32.81
C HIS A 4 -25.29 -0.59 33.36
N ASP A 5 -24.45 0.35 32.91
CA ASP A 5 -24.54 1.75 33.34
C ASP A 5 -25.77 2.46 32.74
N LYS A 6 -26.30 1.98 31.61
CA LYS A 6 -27.53 2.52 31.01
C LYS A 6 -28.80 2.08 31.75
N LEU A 7 -28.77 0.96 32.48
CA LEU A 7 -29.90 0.41 33.24
C LEU A 7 -30.12 1.11 34.60
N LYS A 8 -29.17 1.91 35.07
CA LYS A 8 -29.29 2.75 36.28
C LYS A 8 -30.33 3.87 36.14
N ARG A 9 -30.79 4.16 34.91
CA ARG A 9 -31.74 5.27 34.60
C ARG A 9 -33.22 4.88 34.76
N VAL A 10 -33.54 3.59 34.91
CA VAL A 10 -34.91 3.09 35.15
C VAL A 10 -34.91 2.19 36.40
N ARG A 11 -36.07 2.06 37.07
CA ARG A 11 -36.29 1.46 38.39
C ARG A 11 -35.43 0.21 38.68
N LYS A 12 -34.88 0.14 39.90
CA LYS A 12 -33.89 -0.87 40.33
C LYS A 12 -34.42 -2.32 40.20
N PRO A 13 -33.69 -3.22 39.49
CA PRO A 13 -33.93 -4.66 39.52
C PRO A 13 -33.72 -5.24 40.93
N ARG A 14 -34.43 -6.33 41.27
CA ARG A 14 -34.38 -6.97 42.60
C ARG A 14 -33.05 -7.68 42.89
N VAL A 15 -32.30 -8.06 41.86
CA VAL A 15 -30.94 -8.60 41.95
C VAL A 15 -30.11 -7.97 40.83
N HIS A 16 -28.96 -7.40 41.16
CA HIS A 16 -28.06 -6.75 40.22
C HIS A 16 -26.63 -7.15 40.57
N ILE A 17 -26.00 -7.94 39.71
CA ILE A 17 -24.61 -8.37 39.86
C ILE A 17 -23.79 -7.49 38.92
N THR A 18 -22.99 -6.58 39.47
CA THR A 18 -22.02 -5.78 38.73
C THR A 18 -20.64 -6.39 38.85
N TYR A 19 -19.91 -6.41 37.74
CA TYR A 19 -18.50 -6.72 37.70
C TYR A 19 -17.76 -5.41 37.44
N ASP A 20 -17.21 -4.84 38.51
CA ASP A 20 -16.36 -3.65 38.44
C ASP A 20 -14.90 -4.11 38.40
N VAL A 21 -14.17 -3.67 37.38
CA VAL A 21 -12.74 -3.96 37.24
C VAL A 21 -11.98 -2.89 38.02
N GLU A 22 -11.59 -3.24 39.24
CA GLU A 22 -10.69 -2.44 40.09
C GLU A 22 -9.28 -2.48 39.49
N THR A 23 -8.78 -1.37 38.97
CA THR A 23 -7.42 -1.27 38.41
C THR A 23 -6.41 -0.61 39.37
N GLU A 24 -6.75 -0.46 40.67
CA GLU A 24 -5.88 0.11 41.73
C GLU A 24 -5.11 1.39 41.32
N GLY A 25 -5.70 2.26 40.49
CA GLY A 25 -5.03 3.47 40.00
C GLY A 25 -3.85 3.22 39.04
N LEU A 26 -3.65 1.99 38.57
CA LEU A 26 -2.63 1.66 37.58
C LEU A 26 -2.88 2.43 36.28
N ALA A 27 -1.84 3.09 35.80
CA ALA A 27 -1.89 3.80 34.53
C ALA A 27 -2.18 2.82 33.40
N VAL A 28 -3.21 3.10 32.61
CA VAL A 28 -3.53 2.32 31.40
C VAL A 28 -2.35 2.42 30.45
N LYS A 29 -1.63 1.30 30.26
CA LYS A 29 -0.51 1.22 29.33
C LYS A 29 -1.06 1.36 27.90
N LYS A 30 -0.83 2.52 27.28
CA LYS A 30 -1.15 2.75 25.87
C LYS A 30 0.12 2.57 25.05
N GLU A 31 0.14 1.56 24.18
CA GLU A 31 1.28 1.31 23.32
C GLU A 31 1.25 2.26 22.12
N LEU A 32 2.39 2.90 21.85
CA LEU A 32 2.56 3.77 20.68
C LEU A 32 3.14 2.93 19.55
N PRO A 33 2.46 2.82 18.39
CA PRO A 33 3.00 2.11 17.25
C PRO A 33 4.22 2.84 16.70
N PHE A 34 5.26 2.08 16.38
CA PHE A 34 6.42 2.61 15.65
C PHE A 34 6.10 2.65 14.16
N VAL A 35 6.05 3.85 13.58
CA VAL A 35 5.73 4.06 12.17
C VAL A 35 6.91 4.75 11.50
N VAL A 36 7.33 4.24 10.34
CA VAL A 36 8.39 4.83 9.52
C VAL A 36 7.78 5.45 8.28
N GLY A 37 7.99 6.75 8.10
CA GLY A 37 7.65 7.45 6.86
C GLY A 37 8.83 7.41 5.89
N VAL A 38 8.60 6.90 4.67
CA VAL A 38 9.60 6.95 3.59
C VAL A 38 9.14 7.99 2.57
N MET A 39 10.01 8.97 2.29
CA MET A 39 9.77 10.00 1.29
C MET A 39 10.84 9.93 0.20
N GLY A 40 10.40 10.04 -1.05
CA GLY A 40 11.26 9.97 -2.21
C GLY A 40 10.45 10.25 -3.47
N ASP A 41 11.17 10.45 -4.57
CA ASP A 41 10.54 10.45 -5.89
C ASP A 41 10.22 9.01 -6.26
N PHE A 42 8.96 8.60 -6.05
CA PHE A 42 8.46 7.26 -6.39
C PHE A 42 7.54 7.27 -7.62
N SER A 43 7.40 8.43 -8.28
CA SER A 43 6.53 8.59 -9.45
C SER A 43 7.12 8.04 -10.75
N GLY A 44 8.38 7.61 -10.76
CA GLY A 44 9.08 7.30 -12.00
C GLY A 44 9.19 8.55 -12.88
N ASP A 45 8.90 8.41 -14.17
CA ASP A 45 8.89 9.52 -15.13
C ASP A 45 7.44 9.91 -15.47
N ASN A 46 6.69 10.33 -14.44
CA ASN A 46 5.30 10.74 -14.61
C ASN A 46 5.22 12.05 -15.41
N THR A 47 4.54 12.02 -16.54
CA THR A 47 4.31 13.17 -17.43
C THR A 47 3.20 14.09 -16.95
N ASP A 48 2.33 13.61 -16.06
CA ASP A 48 1.20 14.37 -15.54
C ASP A 48 1.63 15.32 -14.42
N ALA A 49 0.95 16.46 -14.34
CA ALA A 49 1.19 17.44 -13.29
C ALA A 49 0.93 16.82 -11.90
N LEU A 50 2.00 16.60 -11.14
CA LEU A 50 1.89 16.02 -9.81
C LEU A 50 1.11 16.96 -8.88
N LYS A 51 0.26 16.36 -8.03
CA LYS A 51 -0.50 17.10 -7.01
C LYS A 51 0.44 17.90 -6.09
N PRO A 52 0.01 19.05 -5.54
CA PRO A 52 0.76 19.78 -4.53
C PRO A 52 1.11 18.89 -3.33
N LEU A 53 2.27 19.11 -2.69
CA LEU A 53 2.75 18.28 -1.57
C LEU A 53 1.73 18.16 -0.43
N LYS A 54 0.99 19.23 -0.15
CA LYS A 54 -0.08 19.27 0.88
C LYS A 54 -1.19 18.25 0.63
N ASP A 55 -1.47 17.96 -0.64
CA ASP A 55 -2.56 17.07 -1.04
C ASP A 55 -2.08 15.61 -1.21
N ARG A 56 -0.77 15.37 -1.13
CA ARG A 56 -0.18 14.02 -1.17
C ARG A 56 -0.29 13.40 0.21
N ARG A 57 -1.07 12.32 0.32
CA ARG A 57 -1.20 11.54 1.55
C ARG A 57 -0.15 10.43 1.58
N PHE A 58 0.31 10.09 2.79
CA PHE A 58 1.09 8.86 2.98
C PHE A 58 0.25 7.64 2.63
N ILE A 59 0.84 6.73 1.88
CA ILE A 59 0.29 5.42 1.60
C ILE A 59 0.94 4.47 2.62
N GLN A 60 0.12 3.81 3.42
CA GLN A 60 0.62 2.75 4.30
C GLN A 60 1.03 1.57 3.45
N ILE A 61 2.25 1.07 3.65
CA ILE A 61 2.78 -0.11 2.95
C ILE A 61 3.14 -1.19 3.96
N ASP A 62 2.64 -2.41 3.74
CA ASP A 62 2.91 -3.63 4.48
C ASP A 62 3.03 -4.80 3.49
N ARG A 63 3.26 -6.02 4.00
CA ARG A 63 3.47 -7.20 3.14
C ARG A 63 2.25 -7.57 2.30
N GLU A 64 1.05 -7.20 2.72
CA GLU A 64 -0.22 -7.64 2.15
C GLU A 64 -0.87 -6.58 1.25
N ASN A 65 -0.43 -5.32 1.37
CA ASN A 65 -1.05 -4.16 0.72
C ASN A 65 -0.28 -3.61 -0.49
N PHE A 66 0.80 -4.24 -0.94
CA PHE A 66 1.53 -3.81 -2.14
C PHE A 66 0.63 -3.71 -3.39
N LYS A 67 -0.45 -4.50 -3.43
CA LYS A 67 -1.52 -4.41 -4.44
C LYS A 67 -2.16 -3.03 -4.53
N ASP A 68 -2.27 -2.31 -3.42
CA ASP A 68 -2.92 -1.01 -3.38
C ASP A 68 -2.05 0.08 -4.02
N VAL A 69 -0.73 -0.12 -4.06
CA VAL A 69 0.20 0.71 -4.83
C VAL A 69 0.03 0.45 -6.33
N LEU A 70 -0.09 -0.82 -6.73
CA LEU A 70 -0.36 -1.19 -8.13
C LEU A 70 -1.71 -0.68 -8.63
N LYS A 71 -2.76 -0.75 -7.80
CA LYS A 71 -4.09 -0.21 -8.12
C LYS A 71 -4.11 1.30 -8.33
N GLN A 72 -3.10 2.01 -7.83
CA GLN A 72 -2.93 3.45 -8.07
C GLN A 72 -2.15 3.76 -9.36
N GLY A 73 -1.72 2.73 -10.11
CA GLY A 73 -1.01 2.90 -11.38
C GLY A 73 0.51 3.02 -11.25
N TYR A 74 1.09 2.67 -10.09
CA TYR A 74 2.55 2.73 -9.91
C TYR A 74 3.19 1.38 -10.23
N GLY A 75 3.73 1.24 -11.44
CA GLY A 75 4.45 0.03 -11.88
C GLY A 75 5.97 0.10 -11.66
N TYR A 76 6.51 1.31 -11.51
CA TYR A 76 7.93 1.59 -11.32
C TYR A 76 8.13 2.42 -10.06
N VAL A 77 9.11 2.05 -9.25
CA VAL A 77 9.48 2.75 -8.02
C VAL A 77 10.97 3.10 -8.09
N ARG A 78 11.27 4.39 -8.07
CA ARG A 78 12.64 4.89 -8.16
C ARG A 78 13.31 4.88 -6.79
N MET A 79 14.54 4.37 -6.72
CA MET A 79 15.32 4.27 -5.49
C MET A 79 16.70 4.89 -5.66
N SER A 80 17.16 5.57 -4.61
CA SER A 80 18.51 6.13 -4.57
C SER A 80 19.59 5.07 -4.37
N THR A 81 19.25 4.00 -3.68
CA THR A 81 20.17 2.95 -3.23
C THR A 81 19.54 1.60 -3.54
N ILE A 82 20.10 0.89 -4.52
CA ILE A 82 19.63 -0.42 -4.96
C ILE A 82 20.65 -1.48 -4.53
N PRO A 83 20.23 -2.60 -3.91
CA PRO A 83 21.13 -3.70 -3.58
C PRO A 83 21.88 -4.21 -4.81
N LEU A 84 23.22 -4.32 -4.72
CA LEU A 84 24.08 -4.66 -5.86
C LEU A 84 23.89 -6.10 -6.39
N LYS A 85 23.38 -7.01 -5.55
CA LYS A 85 23.31 -8.46 -5.85
C LYS A 85 21.93 -8.97 -6.27
N GLN A 86 20.90 -8.14 -6.30
CA GLN A 86 19.56 -8.55 -6.73
C GLN A 86 19.28 -8.11 -8.17
N VAL A 87 18.76 -9.04 -8.97
CA VAL A 87 18.28 -8.80 -10.35
C VAL A 87 16.76 -8.66 -10.35
N ASN A 88 16.07 -9.41 -9.48
CA ASN A 88 14.63 -9.39 -9.34
C ASN A 88 14.22 -8.58 -8.11
N SER A 89 13.15 -7.80 -8.27
CA SER A 89 12.50 -7.09 -7.18
C SER A 89 11.75 -8.10 -6.31
N PRO A 90 11.90 -8.03 -4.97
CA PRO A 90 11.09 -8.85 -4.06
C PRO A 90 9.65 -8.34 -3.95
N PHE A 91 9.31 -7.24 -4.65
CA PHE A 91 8.02 -6.58 -4.61
C PHE A 91 7.32 -6.71 -5.98
N PRO A 92 5.99 -6.59 -6.06
CA PRO A 92 5.26 -6.77 -7.30
C PRO A 92 5.36 -5.57 -8.28
N PHE A 93 6.39 -4.73 -8.13
CA PHE A 93 6.69 -3.57 -8.97
C PHE A 93 8.18 -3.51 -9.31
N HIS A 94 8.51 -2.83 -10.42
CA HIS A 94 9.88 -2.63 -10.86
C HIS A 94 10.61 -1.62 -9.98
N LEU A 95 11.88 -1.91 -9.64
CA LEU A 95 12.75 -0.94 -8.98
C LEU A 95 13.66 -0.31 -10.03
N ILE A 96 13.70 1.02 -10.07
CA ILE A 96 14.52 1.76 -11.04
C ILE A 96 15.57 2.63 -10.35
N GLY A 97 16.78 2.68 -10.91
CA GLY A 97 17.85 3.55 -10.45
C GLY A 97 17.59 5.03 -10.73
N LYS A 98 18.39 5.92 -10.14
CA LYS A 98 18.26 7.38 -10.37
C LYS A 98 18.44 7.78 -11.84
N LYS A 99 19.25 7.03 -12.60
CA LYS A 99 19.60 7.35 -13.99
C LYS A 99 18.75 6.60 -15.02
N TYR A 100 17.95 5.63 -14.57
CA TYR A 100 17.11 4.86 -15.46
C TYR A 100 15.89 5.68 -15.87
N THR A 101 15.63 5.75 -17.17
CA THR A 101 14.43 6.39 -17.72
C THR A 101 13.42 5.30 -18.06
N VAL A 102 12.19 5.44 -17.57
CA VAL A 102 11.09 4.54 -17.92
C VAL A 102 10.83 4.66 -19.41
N PRO A 103 10.89 3.56 -20.19
CA PRO A 103 10.63 3.62 -21.62
C PRO A 103 9.19 4.03 -21.87
N GLU A 104 8.97 4.83 -22.92
CA GLU A 104 7.63 5.11 -23.42
C GLU A 104 6.93 3.80 -23.82
N LEU A 105 5.60 3.78 -23.70
CA LEU A 105 4.81 2.61 -24.03
C LEU A 105 4.97 2.26 -25.51
N ASN A 106 5.65 1.14 -25.77
CA ASN A 106 5.84 0.60 -27.10
C ASN A 106 5.37 -0.86 -27.16
N LEU A 107 4.40 -1.14 -28.03
CA LEU A 107 3.83 -2.46 -28.24
C LEU A 107 4.38 -3.05 -29.53
N ALA A 108 5.50 -3.77 -29.44
CA ALA A 108 6.14 -4.44 -30.57
C ALA A 108 6.59 -5.86 -30.18
N PRO A 109 6.65 -6.81 -31.15
CA PRO A 109 7.17 -8.14 -30.88
C PRO A 109 8.58 -8.10 -30.30
N GLY A 110 8.81 -8.82 -29.19
CA GLY A 110 10.10 -8.85 -28.48
C GLY A 110 10.31 -7.71 -27.47
N ILE A 111 9.36 -6.78 -27.34
CA ILE A 111 9.36 -5.77 -26.28
C ILE A 111 8.46 -6.26 -25.13
N ASN A 112 8.94 -6.13 -23.89
CA ASN A 112 8.18 -6.45 -22.68
C ASN A 112 7.69 -5.16 -22.03
N PRO A 113 6.48 -4.68 -22.38
CA PRO A 113 5.96 -3.44 -21.82
C PRO A 113 5.43 -3.66 -20.39
N THR A 114 5.39 -2.57 -19.63
CA THR A 114 4.66 -2.49 -18.36
C THR A 114 3.71 -1.30 -18.40
N PHE A 115 2.40 -1.55 -18.28
CA PHE A 115 1.36 -0.53 -18.31
C PHE A 115 0.07 -0.99 -17.63
N PHE A 116 -0.84 -0.06 -17.38
CA PHE A 116 -2.10 -0.31 -16.69
C PHE A 116 -3.28 -0.21 -17.65
N LEU A 117 -4.30 -1.03 -17.41
CA LEU A 117 -5.55 -1.06 -18.15
C LEU A 117 -6.67 -0.54 -17.26
N GLU A 118 -7.33 0.50 -17.74
CA GLU A 118 -8.44 1.16 -17.07
C GLU A 118 -9.77 0.76 -17.68
N LYS A 119 -10.75 0.46 -16.84
CA LYS A 119 -12.14 0.21 -17.23
C LYS A 119 -13.05 1.10 -16.39
N ALA A 120 -13.85 1.93 -17.07
CA ALA A 120 -14.83 2.82 -16.43
C ALA A 120 -14.26 3.72 -15.31
N GLY A 121 -13.08 4.32 -15.51
CA GLY A 121 -12.48 5.19 -14.49
C GLY A 121 -11.60 4.47 -13.45
N LYS A 122 -11.50 3.14 -13.53
CA LYS A 122 -10.81 2.32 -12.52
C LYS A 122 -9.78 1.40 -13.16
N ILE A 123 -8.58 1.39 -12.60
CA ILE A 123 -7.52 0.46 -12.99
C ILE A 123 -7.92 -0.96 -12.54
N GLU A 124 -8.16 -1.85 -13.51
CA GLU A 124 -8.60 -3.23 -13.25
C GLU A 124 -7.50 -4.26 -13.50
N TYR A 125 -6.67 -4.03 -14.51
CA TYR A 125 -5.59 -4.94 -14.90
C TYR A 125 -4.29 -4.17 -15.08
N ALA A 126 -3.18 -4.87 -14.92
CA ALA A 126 -1.86 -4.39 -15.31
C ALA A 126 -1.20 -5.43 -16.21
N ILE A 127 -0.42 -4.96 -17.16
CA ILE A 127 0.56 -5.78 -17.84
C ILE A 127 1.91 -5.40 -17.23
N ILE A 128 2.60 -6.36 -16.62
CA ILE A 128 3.91 -6.14 -16.00
C ILE A 128 4.89 -7.12 -16.62
N ASN A 129 5.90 -6.60 -17.32
CA ASN A 129 6.90 -7.41 -18.03
C ASN A 129 6.24 -8.43 -18.99
N GLY A 130 5.17 -8.03 -19.67
CA GLY A 130 4.40 -8.89 -20.59
C GLY A 130 3.41 -9.86 -19.94
N PHE A 131 3.35 -9.96 -18.60
CA PHE A 131 2.37 -10.80 -17.91
C PHE A 131 1.12 -10.01 -17.54
N LEU A 132 -0.05 -10.58 -17.83
CA LEU A 132 -1.33 -10.02 -17.39
C LEU A 132 -1.53 -10.28 -15.89
N VAL A 133 -1.78 -9.20 -15.16
CA VAL A 133 -2.00 -9.19 -13.72
C VAL A 133 -3.40 -8.65 -13.45
N ASN A 134 -4.25 -9.46 -12.82
CA ASN A 134 -5.58 -9.03 -12.38
C ASN A 134 -5.48 -8.33 -11.04
N LEU A 135 -5.78 -7.03 -11.01
CA LEU A 135 -5.66 -6.24 -9.78
C LEU A 135 -6.89 -6.39 -8.87
N GLN A 136 -7.96 -7.03 -9.31
CA GLN A 136 -9.14 -7.30 -8.48
C GLN A 136 -8.99 -8.58 -7.65
N GLU A 137 -8.02 -9.44 -7.97
CA GLU A 137 -7.77 -10.66 -7.21
C GLU A 137 -7.14 -10.38 -5.83
N THR A 138 -7.41 -11.27 -4.88
CA THR A 138 -6.90 -11.15 -3.51
C THR A 138 -5.41 -11.43 -3.41
N ASN A 139 -4.89 -12.33 -4.25
CA ASN A 139 -3.49 -12.73 -4.28
C ASN A 139 -2.90 -12.38 -5.65
N ILE A 140 -2.12 -11.31 -5.68
CA ILE A 140 -1.51 -10.81 -6.92
C ILE A 140 -0.07 -11.34 -6.95
N ASP A 141 0.14 -12.40 -7.72
CA ASP A 141 1.49 -12.87 -8.02
C ASP A 141 1.99 -12.15 -9.28
N VAL A 142 3.06 -11.37 -9.14
CA VAL A 142 3.71 -10.70 -10.26
C VAL A 142 5.00 -11.45 -10.54
N PRO A 143 5.02 -12.34 -11.55
CA PRO A 143 6.04 -13.38 -11.64
C PRO A 143 7.44 -12.87 -11.99
N ASN A 144 7.63 -11.58 -12.31
CA ASN A 144 8.94 -11.11 -12.77
C ASN A 144 9.14 -9.59 -12.75
N SER A 145 8.99 -8.96 -11.59
CA SER A 145 9.38 -7.57 -11.40
C SER A 145 10.92 -7.46 -11.40
N MET A 146 11.46 -6.71 -12.35
CA MET A 146 12.91 -6.52 -12.51
C MET A 146 13.44 -5.28 -11.78
N ILE A 147 14.74 -5.32 -11.47
CA ILE A 147 15.51 -4.16 -11.00
C ILE A 147 16.31 -3.59 -12.18
N PHE A 148 15.98 -2.37 -12.59
CA PHE A 148 16.70 -1.63 -13.60
C PHE A 148 17.60 -0.58 -12.94
N ARG A 149 18.85 -0.45 -13.42
CA ARG A 149 19.87 0.41 -12.80
C ARG A 149 20.13 1.66 -13.64
#